data_AF-A0A3L8P970-F1
#
_entry.id   AF-A0A3L8P970-F1
#
_cell.length_a   1.000
_cell.length_b   1.000
_cell.length_c   1.000
_cell.angle_alpha   90.00
_cell.angle_beta   90.00
_cell.angle_gamma   90.00
#
_symmetry.space_group_name_H-M   'P 1'
#
loop_
_entity.id
_entity.type
_entity.pdbx_description
1 polymer ?
#
loop_
_entity_poly.entity_id
_entity_poly.type
_entity_poly.pdbx_seq_one_letter_code
_entity_poly.pdbx_strand_id
1 'polypeptide(L)'
;RGVTMHGFSLNCDVDLGWYDRFVPCGIADAGVTTLSAELGRTVTVPEAAPAVARHLTDLLSWKPYDPSPDIDRTAHVGLSVGSVKLPVQG
;
A
#
# COMPACT_ATOMS: atom_id res chain seq x y z
N ARG A 1 10.15 -25.47 -9.35
CA ARG A 1 9.97 -25.91 -7.94
C ARG A 1 11.00 -25.14 -7.11
N GLY A 2 10.59 -24.40 -6.07
CA GLY A 2 11.51 -23.57 -5.27
C GLY A 2 11.66 -22.10 -5.71
N VAL A 3 10.69 -21.56 -6.46
CA VAL A 3 10.67 -20.15 -6.88
C VAL A 3 9.30 -19.56 -6.52
N THR A 4 9.29 -18.39 -5.90
CA THR A 4 8.08 -17.61 -5.61
C THR A 4 7.49 -17.05 -6.90
N MET A 5 6.16 -17.08 -7.00
CA MET A 5 5.40 -16.53 -8.13
C MET A 5 4.56 -15.35 -7.66
N HIS A 6 4.25 -14.42 -8.57
CA HIS A 6 3.61 -13.11 -8.30
C HIS A 6 4.57 -12.12 -7.62
N GLY A 7 4.04 -11.27 -6.74
CA GLY A 7 4.77 -10.20 -6.07
C GLY A 7 3.84 -9.34 -5.22
N PHE A 8 4.09 -8.04 -5.22
CA PHE A 8 3.29 -7.03 -4.54
C PHE A 8 2.81 -5.98 -5.56
N SER A 9 1.84 -5.18 -5.15
CA SER A 9 1.37 -4.00 -5.89
C SER A 9 1.54 -2.77 -5.00
N LEU A 10 2.19 -1.73 -5.51
CA LEU A 10 2.40 -0.46 -4.81
C LEU A 10 1.75 0.67 -5.59
N ASN A 11 0.71 1.26 -5.02
CA ASN A 11 -0.01 2.37 -5.62
C ASN A 11 0.84 3.65 -5.60
N CYS A 12 1.32 4.10 -6.76
CA CYS A 12 2.11 5.34 -6.87
C CYS A 12 1.22 6.54 -7.21
N ASP A 13 0.61 6.52 -8.40
CA ASP A 13 -0.24 7.60 -8.96
C ASP A 13 -1.50 7.05 -9.67
N VAL A 14 -1.88 5.80 -9.37
CA VAL A 14 -3.07 5.17 -9.95
C VAL A 14 -4.35 5.90 -9.53
N ASP A 15 -5.32 5.98 -10.45
CA ASP A 15 -6.67 6.44 -10.13
C ASP A 15 -7.34 5.48 -9.13
N LEU A 16 -7.63 5.98 -7.93
CA LEU A 16 -8.27 5.20 -6.87
C LEU A 16 -9.74 4.89 -7.16
N GLY A 17 -10.40 5.58 -8.10
CA GLY A 17 -11.79 5.31 -8.48
C GLY A 17 -12.02 3.92 -9.09
N TRP A 18 -10.95 3.20 -9.45
CA TRP A 18 -11.04 1.79 -9.84
C TRP A 18 -11.35 0.87 -8.66
N TYR A 19 -10.92 1.24 -7.45
CA TYR A 19 -11.13 0.43 -6.25
C TYR A 19 -12.55 0.52 -5.71
N ASP A 20 -13.33 1.53 -6.09
CA ASP A 20 -14.76 1.63 -5.75
C ASP A 20 -15.63 0.55 -6.44
N ARG A 21 -15.07 -0.20 -7.38
CA ARG A 21 -15.81 -1.17 -8.22
C ARG A 21 -15.84 -2.59 -7.66
N PHE A 22 -15.09 -2.86 -6.59
CA PHE A 22 -14.98 -4.17 -5.96
C PHE A 22 -14.62 -4.02 -4.48
N VAL A 23 -14.68 -5.11 -3.70
CA VAL A 23 -14.19 -5.11 -2.31
C VAL A 23 -12.72 -5.56 -2.31
N PRO A 24 -11.74 -4.64 -2.19
CA PRO A 24 -10.33 -5.01 -2.20
C PRO A 24 -9.96 -5.82 -0.94
N CYS A 25 -9.19 -6.90 -1.14
CA CYS A 25 -8.61 -7.72 -0.07
C CYS A 25 -9.61 -8.33 0.95
N GLY A 26 -10.93 -8.24 0.71
CA GLY A 26 -11.96 -8.67 1.67
C GLY A 26 -12.07 -7.76 2.91
N ILE A 27 -11.43 -6.59 2.90
CA ILE A 27 -11.36 -5.66 4.03
C ILE A 27 -12.35 -4.53 3.74
N ALA A 28 -13.45 -4.48 4.51
CA ALA A 28 -14.51 -3.49 4.30
C ALA A 28 -14.34 -2.24 5.17
N ASP A 29 -13.47 -2.28 6.17
CA ASP A 29 -13.26 -1.23 7.18
C ASP A 29 -11.99 -0.40 6.94
N ALA A 30 -11.28 -0.62 5.83
CA ALA A 30 -10.13 0.18 5.43
C ALA A 30 -10.19 0.49 3.93
N GLY A 31 -9.74 1.69 3.54
CA GLY A 31 -9.60 2.05 2.14
C GLY A 31 -8.21 1.76 1.57
N VAL A 32 -8.02 2.09 0.29
CA VAL A 32 -6.71 2.15 -0.39
C VAL A 32 -6.21 3.58 -0.66
N THR A 33 -4.90 3.81 -0.56
CA THR A 33 -4.25 5.10 -0.87
C THR A 33 -3.19 4.95 -1.98
N THR A 34 -2.56 6.05 -2.37
CA THR A 34 -1.38 6.10 -3.26
C THR A 34 -0.27 6.94 -2.64
N LEU A 35 0.99 6.73 -3.05
CA LEU A 35 2.11 7.61 -2.68
C LEU A 35 1.82 9.08 -3.01
N SER A 36 1.12 9.32 -4.12
CA SER A 36 0.77 10.67 -4.53
C SER A 36 -0.21 11.35 -3.59
N ALA A 37 -1.20 10.59 -3.08
CA ALA A 37 -2.16 11.10 -2.10
C ALA A 37 -1.49 11.39 -0.75
N GLU A 38 -0.64 10.48 -0.26
CA GLU A 38 0.05 10.65 1.03
C GLU A 38 1.05 11.81 1.03
N LEU A 39 1.72 12.07 -0.09
CA LEU A 39 2.77 13.08 -0.19
C LEU A 39 2.27 14.42 -0.75
N GLY A 40 1.01 14.52 -1.15
CA GLY A 40 0.41 15.74 -1.70
C GLY A 40 1.03 16.20 -3.04
N ARG A 41 1.71 15.30 -3.77
CA ARG A 41 2.31 15.57 -5.08
C ARG A 41 2.30 14.31 -5.93
N THR A 42 2.34 14.43 -7.25
CA THR A 42 2.47 13.25 -8.13
C THR A 42 3.77 12.51 -7.84
N VAL A 43 3.66 11.20 -7.62
CA VAL A 43 4.75 10.24 -7.49
C VAL A 43 4.50 9.09 -8.46
N THR A 44 5.33 9.01 -9.49
CA THR A 44 5.15 8.01 -10.56
C THR A 44 5.85 6.68 -10.23
N VAL A 45 5.46 5.59 -10.89
CA VAL A 45 6.14 4.29 -10.75
C VAL A 45 7.65 4.37 -11.04
N PRO A 46 8.13 5.01 -12.13
CA PRO A 46 9.57 5.17 -12.38
C PRO A 46 10.31 5.92 -11.27
N GLU A 47 9.66 6.85 -10.58
CA GLU A 47 10.23 7.57 -9.44
C GLU A 47 10.38 6.67 -8.20
N ALA A 48 9.37 5.83 -7.93
CA ALA A 48 9.39 4.91 -6.80
C ALA A 48 10.30 3.68 -7.01
N ALA A 49 10.47 3.24 -8.25
CA ALA A 49 11.15 1.98 -8.59
C ALA A 49 12.60 1.87 -8.05
N PRO A 50 13.47 2.90 -8.11
CA PRO A 50 14.82 2.82 -7.55
C PRO A 50 14.83 2.57 -6.03
N ALA A 51 13.92 3.20 -5.29
CA ALA A 51 13.81 2.98 -3.84
C ALA A 51 13.38 1.54 -3.55
N VAL A 52 12.35 1.06 -4.26
CA VAL A 52 11.85 -0.32 -4.14
C VAL A 52 12.95 -1.35 -4.46
N ALA A 53 13.67 -1.17 -5.57
CA ALA A 53 14.74 -2.08 -5.98
C ALA A 53 15.84 -2.20 -4.92
N ARG A 54 16.24 -1.07 -4.33
CA ARG A 54 17.24 -1.03 -3.25
C ARG A 54 16.78 -1.82 -2.03
N HIS A 55 15.53 -1.59 -1.57
CA HIS A 55 14.99 -2.30 -0.41
C HIS A 55 14.80 -3.79 -0.65
N LEU A 56 14.29 -4.19 -1.83
CA LEU A 56 14.16 -5.60 -2.17
C LEU A 56 15.52 -6.31 -2.24
N THR A 57 16.53 -5.67 -2.82
CA THR A 57 17.89 -6.24 -2.89
C THR A 57 18.45 -6.49 -1.50
N ASP A 58 18.25 -5.55 -0.56
CA ASP A 58 18.73 -5.71 0.82
C ASP A 58 17.94 -6.78 1.57
N LEU A 59 16.60 -6.75 1.52
CA LEU A 59 15.74 -7.70 2.24
C LEU A 59 15.87 -9.13 1.72
N LEU A 60 16.17 -9.31 0.43
CA LEU A 60 16.37 -10.62 -0.20
C LEU A 60 17.84 -11.06 -0.20
N SER A 61 18.73 -10.36 0.50
CA SER A 61 20.15 -10.70 0.59
C SER A 61 20.48 -11.84 1.58
N TRP A 62 19.45 -12.51 2.13
CA TRP A 62 19.58 -13.66 3.04
C TRP A 62 20.42 -13.37 4.30
N LYS A 63 20.47 -12.10 4.73
CA LYS A 63 21.05 -11.71 6.01
C LYS A 63 20.19 -12.24 7.18
N PRO A 64 20.76 -12.39 8.39
CA PRO A 64 19.96 -12.64 9.59
C PRO A 64 18.80 -11.64 9.67
N TYR A 65 17.58 -12.16 9.81
CA TYR A 65 16.40 -11.33 9.91
C TYR A 65 16.39 -10.61 11.25
N ASP A 66 16.48 -9.27 11.20
CA ASP A 66 16.22 -8.40 12.33
C ASP A 66 14.77 -7.88 12.18
N PRO A 67 13.85 -8.26 13.09
CA PRO A 67 12.47 -7.80 13.01
C PRO A 67 12.41 -6.28 13.14
N SER A 68 11.69 -5.64 12.24
CA SER A 68 11.37 -4.22 12.42
C SER A 68 10.62 -4.02 13.73
N PRO A 69 10.83 -2.91 14.45
CA PRO A 69 10.00 -2.55 15.60
C PRO A 69 8.52 -2.60 15.24
N ASP A 70 7.68 -2.94 16.23
CA ASP A 70 6.23 -2.85 16.06
C ASP A 70 5.85 -1.42 15.66
N ILE A 71 5.13 -1.30 14.55
CA ILE A 71 4.60 -0.03 14.09
C ILE A 71 3.30 0.23 14.86
N ASP A 72 3.27 1.33 15.61
CA ASP A 72 2.05 1.75 16.30
C ASP A 72 0.95 2.05 15.29
N ARG A 73 -0.25 1.54 15.56
CA ARG A 73 -1.43 1.79 14.73
C ARG A 73 -2.05 3.12 15.12
N THR A 74 -1.51 4.19 14.57
CA THR A 74 -2.10 5.53 14.73
C THR A 74 -3.32 5.65 13.82
N ALA A 75 -4.45 6.08 14.37
CA ALA A 75 -5.60 6.46 13.55
C ALA A 75 -5.24 7.72 12.72
N HIS A 76 -5.22 7.59 11.40
CA HIS A 76 -5.02 8.74 10.52
C HIS A 76 -6.32 9.54 10.42
N VAL A 77 -6.46 10.57 11.26
CA VAL A 77 -7.59 11.51 11.19
C VAL A 77 -7.46 12.35 9.92
N GLY A 78 -8.45 12.28 9.03
CA GLY A 78 -8.53 13.14 7.84
C GLY A 78 -7.97 12.58 6.54
N LEU A 79 -7.47 11.34 6.53
CA LEU A 79 -7.16 10.63 5.28
C LEU A 79 -8.46 10.10 4.68
N SER A 80 -8.96 10.72 3.60
CA SER A 80 -10.05 10.15 2.81
C SER A 80 -9.45 9.09 1.90
N VAL A 81 -9.43 7.87 2.40
CA VAL A 81 -9.05 6.69 1.64
C VAL A 81 -10.27 6.26 0.82
N GLY A 82 -10.11 5.85 -0.45
CA GLY A 82 -11.22 5.55 -1.38
C GLY A 82 -12.37 4.78 -0.72
N SER A 83 -13.61 5.20 -0.98
CA SER A 83 -14.73 5.00 -0.08
C SER A 83 -15.25 3.56 -0.03
N VAL A 84 -15.06 2.90 1.11
CA VAL A 84 -16.13 2.05 1.65
C VAL A 84 -17.02 2.95 2.52
N LYS A 85 -18.16 3.37 1.97
CA LYS A 85 -19.26 3.87 2.81
C LYS A 85 -19.85 2.67 3.54
N LEU A 86 -19.45 2.47 4.80
CA LEU A 86 -20.20 1.59 5.69
C LEU A 86 -21.62 2.16 5.84
N PRO A 87 -22.70 1.37 5.65
CA PRO A 87 -24.04 1.86 5.93
C PRO A 87 -24.12 2.17 7.42
N VAL A 88 -24.36 3.44 7.76
CA VAL A 88 -24.84 3.82 9.09
C VAL A 88 -26.21 3.19 9.27
N GLN A 89 -26.30 2.12 10.05
CA GLN A 89 -27.59 1.62 10.54
C GLN A 89 -28.16 2.68 11.48
N GLY A 90 -29.31 3.21 11.11
CA GLY A 90 -30.16 4.04 11.98
C GLY A 90 -30.93 3.20 12.99
#